data_AF-A0A7X2M5N3-F1
#
_entry.id   AF-A0A7X2M5N3-F1
#
_cell.length_a   1.000
_cell.length_b   1.000
_cell.length_c   1.000
_cell.angle_alpha   90.00
_cell.angle_beta   90.00
_cell.angle_gamma   90.00
#
_symmetry.space_group_name_H-M   'P 1'
#
loop_
_entity.id
_entity.type
_entity.pdbx_description
1 polymer ?
#
loop_
_entity_poly.entity_id
_entity_poly.type
_entity_poly.pdbx_seq_one_letter_code
_entity_poly.pdbx_strand_id
1 'polypeptide(L)'
;MKHEHIVSTVHPGSIGEEMGIEPGDRLLAINGNTIEDVFDYHYYVDDENIVLLIEKPDGEQWELEIEKDEDEGLGLEFGQSLMDEYRSCRNKCMFCFIDQMPAGMRETLYFKDDDSRLSFLQGNYITLTNMSDHDVERIVKYHLEPINISFHTTNPELRCKMLHNRFAGDALKKVDILYQGGIEMNGQIVLCKGVNDGAELERSIRDLTGYLPYLKSVSVVPVGLTKFRDGLYPLEPFTKDDAKEVLRVIHKWQEQIYEAHGIHFIHAGDEWYILAGEELPREERYDGYLQLENGVGMLRLLMDEFGEGLERIKGDDRKRELSFATGRLAYPYLERMLSRLKEKFPNITLHLYEVRNDFFGELITVSGLITGQDLAAQLKGRELGDTLLIPCNMLRTGEDVFLDDFTVKDVEKALQVPVDIVKSSGQDLIDAVLGRN
;
A
#
# COMPACT_ATOMS: atom_id res chain seq x y z
N MET A 1 8.76 -12.10 -28.33
CA MET A 1 8.22 -11.28 -29.44
C MET A 1 8.75 -9.86 -29.21
N LYS A 2 9.19 -9.13 -30.23
CA LYS A 2 9.53 -7.71 -30.06
C LYS A 2 8.24 -7.00 -29.65
N HIS A 3 8.21 -6.39 -28.48
CA HIS A 3 7.05 -5.63 -28.02
C HIS A 3 7.00 -4.34 -28.84
N GLU A 4 5.82 -4.03 -29.37
CA GLU A 4 5.60 -2.83 -30.18
C GLU A 4 4.95 -1.77 -29.30
N HIS A 5 5.63 -0.63 -29.15
CA HIS A 5 5.17 0.49 -28.32
C HIS A 5 4.31 1.43 -29.15
N ILE A 6 3.02 1.13 -29.24
CA ILE A 6 2.06 1.91 -30.03
C ILE A 6 1.45 3.00 -29.15
N VAL A 7 1.54 4.24 -29.60
CA VAL A 7 0.91 5.41 -28.96
C VAL A 7 -0.60 5.25 -29.00
N SER A 8 -1.25 5.22 -27.84
CA SER A 8 -2.71 5.14 -27.71
C SER A 8 -3.37 6.50 -27.57
N THR A 9 -2.72 7.42 -26.85
CA THR A 9 -3.24 8.76 -26.58
C THR A 9 -2.12 9.77 -26.69
N VAL A 10 -2.44 10.95 -27.20
CA VAL A 10 -1.57 12.14 -27.15
C VAL A 10 -2.34 13.23 -26.43
N HIS A 11 -1.77 13.81 -25.38
CA HIS A 11 -2.44 14.84 -24.60
C HIS A 11 -2.49 16.17 -25.36
N PRO A 12 -3.63 16.89 -25.36
CA PRO A 12 -3.71 18.20 -25.99
C PRO A 12 -2.76 19.21 -25.33
N GLY A 13 -2.05 20.00 -26.14
CA GLY A 13 -1.05 20.97 -25.70
C GLY A 13 0.25 20.34 -25.20
N SER A 14 0.50 19.07 -25.51
CA SER A 14 1.76 18.39 -25.20
C SER A 14 2.79 18.54 -26.31
N ILE A 15 4.07 18.34 -25.96
CA ILE A 15 5.17 18.25 -26.93
C ILE A 15 4.86 17.21 -28.03
N GLY A 16 4.24 16.09 -27.67
CA GLY A 16 3.86 15.06 -28.63
C GLY A 16 2.88 15.57 -29.70
N GLU A 17 1.90 16.38 -29.31
CA GLU A 17 0.97 17.01 -30.27
C GLU A 17 1.71 18.05 -31.13
N GLU A 18 2.57 18.87 -30.53
CA GLU A 18 3.35 19.90 -31.25
C GLU A 18 4.29 19.28 -32.30
N MET A 19 4.86 18.12 -32.00
CA MET A 19 5.73 17.37 -32.92
C MET A 19 4.97 16.53 -33.95
N GLY A 20 3.63 16.58 -33.95
CA GLY A 20 2.79 15.86 -34.91
C GLY A 20 2.76 14.35 -34.70
N ILE A 21 2.93 13.90 -33.45
CA ILE A 21 2.73 12.50 -33.07
C ILE A 21 1.23 12.25 -32.95
N GLU A 22 0.78 11.13 -33.51
CA GLU A 22 -0.63 10.77 -33.54
C GLU A 22 -0.87 9.38 -32.90
N PRO A 23 -2.06 9.12 -32.34
CA PRO A 23 -2.43 7.77 -31.93
C PRO A 23 -2.29 6.77 -33.09
N GLY A 24 -1.58 5.66 -32.83
CA GLY A 24 -1.23 4.65 -33.83
C GLY A 24 0.24 4.68 -34.27
N ASP A 25 0.96 5.75 -33.97
CA ASP A 25 2.40 5.84 -34.18
C ASP A 25 3.16 4.84 -33.29
N ARG A 26 4.24 4.24 -33.81
CA ARG A 26 5.06 3.27 -33.07
C ARG A 26 6.39 3.90 -32.64
N LEU A 27 6.63 3.92 -31.33
CA LEU A 27 7.92 4.32 -30.77
C LEU A 27 8.97 3.22 -31.00
N LEU A 28 10.08 3.55 -31.67
CA LEU A 28 11.17 2.63 -31.96
C LEU A 28 12.36 2.78 -31.01
N ALA A 29 12.78 4.03 -30.77
CA ALA A 29 13.95 4.35 -29.98
C ALA A 29 13.91 5.78 -29.44
N ILE A 30 14.64 6.00 -28.34
CA ILE A 30 14.95 7.32 -27.79
C ILE A 30 16.47 7.40 -27.64
N ASN A 31 17.09 8.46 -28.17
CA ASN A 31 18.55 8.66 -28.14
C ASN A 31 19.33 7.47 -28.72
N GLY A 32 18.76 6.80 -29.73
CA GLY A 32 19.31 5.61 -30.36
C GLY A 32 19.19 4.30 -29.55
N ASN A 33 18.56 4.35 -28.37
CA ASN A 33 18.32 3.18 -27.52
C ASN A 33 16.93 2.60 -27.77
N THR A 34 16.83 1.28 -27.94
CA THR A 34 15.54 0.59 -28.00
C THR A 34 14.86 0.62 -26.63
N ILE A 35 13.57 0.92 -26.62
CA ILE A 35 12.76 0.94 -25.41
C ILE A 35 12.25 -0.47 -25.14
N GLU A 36 12.58 -1.07 -24.00
CA GLU A 36 12.02 -2.37 -23.61
C GLU A 36 10.67 -2.23 -22.90
N ASP A 37 10.57 -1.27 -21.97
CA ASP A 37 9.41 -1.05 -21.13
C ASP A 37 9.31 0.43 -20.69
N VAL A 38 8.35 0.70 -19.81
CA VAL A 38 8.06 2.04 -19.26
C VAL A 38 9.25 2.69 -18.55
N PHE A 39 10.20 1.92 -18.01
CA PHE A 39 11.37 2.49 -17.34
C PHE A 39 12.37 3.08 -18.31
N ASP A 40 12.63 2.37 -19.42
CA ASP A 40 13.50 2.92 -20.46
C ASP A 40 12.86 4.19 -21.03
N TYR A 41 11.54 4.20 -21.22
CA TYR A 41 10.82 5.37 -21.68
C TYR A 41 11.00 6.55 -20.71
N HIS A 42 10.68 6.41 -19.43
CA HIS A 42 10.84 7.49 -18.47
C HIS A 42 12.29 7.98 -18.35
N TYR A 43 13.25 7.05 -18.31
CA TYR A 43 14.66 7.40 -18.18
C TYR A 43 15.17 8.19 -19.37
N TYR A 44 14.91 7.74 -20.61
CA TYR A 44 15.41 8.45 -21.79
C TYR A 44 14.61 9.69 -22.15
N VAL A 45 13.35 9.79 -21.71
CA VAL A 45 12.56 11.01 -21.86
C VAL A 45 13.02 12.08 -20.88
N ASP A 46 13.63 11.76 -19.75
CA ASP A 46 13.95 12.76 -18.74
C ASP A 46 14.96 13.83 -19.21
N ASP A 47 15.89 13.44 -20.09
CA ASP A 47 16.90 14.33 -20.69
C ASP A 47 16.28 15.59 -21.35
N GLU A 48 16.96 16.74 -21.22
CA GLU A 48 16.54 18.02 -21.84
C GLU A 48 16.51 17.97 -23.38
N ASN A 49 17.40 17.16 -23.97
CA ASN A 49 17.56 17.05 -25.42
C ASN A 49 17.45 15.59 -25.83
N ILE A 50 16.37 15.24 -26.53
CA ILE A 50 16.10 13.87 -26.95
C ILE A 50 15.89 13.75 -28.45
N VAL A 51 16.30 12.61 -29.00
CA VAL A 51 16.03 12.22 -30.39
C VAL A 51 15.07 11.04 -30.38
N LEU A 52 13.84 11.30 -30.78
CA LEU A 52 12.75 10.33 -30.79
C LEU A 52 12.61 9.73 -32.19
N LEU A 53 12.71 8.40 -32.29
CA LEU A 53 12.50 7.67 -33.55
C LEU A 53 11.12 7.01 -33.53
N ILE A 54 10.23 7.47 -34.40
CA ILE A 54 8.84 6.98 -34.53
C ILE A 54 8.61 6.41 -35.92
N GLU A 55 7.80 5.36 -36.01
CA GLU A 55 7.27 4.82 -37.26
C GLU A 55 5.78 5.10 -37.37
N LYS A 56 5.38 5.80 -38.44
CA LYS A 56 3.99 6.05 -38.80
C LYS A 56 3.31 4.76 -39.26
N PRO A 57 1.96 4.68 -39.23
CA PRO A 57 1.22 3.48 -39.67
C PRO A 57 1.46 3.04 -41.13
N ASP A 58 1.93 3.95 -41.99
CA ASP A 58 2.30 3.67 -43.38
C ASP A 58 3.75 3.15 -43.55
N GLY A 59 4.51 3.07 -42.44
CA GLY A 59 5.89 2.61 -42.39
C GLY A 59 6.93 3.72 -42.57
N GLU A 60 6.53 4.99 -42.70
CA GLU A 60 7.47 6.10 -42.72
C GLU A 60 8.09 6.30 -41.33
N GLN A 61 9.41 6.45 -41.26
CA GLN A 61 10.12 6.70 -39.99
C GLN A 61 10.47 8.17 -39.86
N TRP A 62 10.09 8.77 -38.74
CA TRP A 62 10.36 10.15 -38.38
C TRP A 62 11.38 10.17 -37.23
N GLU A 63 12.42 10.97 -37.41
CA GLU A 63 13.39 11.29 -36.36
C GLU A 63 13.09 12.72 -35.89
N LEU A 64 12.70 12.85 -34.62
CA LEU A 64 12.25 14.11 -34.03
C LEU A 64 13.26 14.54 -32.96
N GLU A 65 13.91 15.67 -33.19
CA GLU A 65 14.76 16.33 -32.20
C GLU A 65 13.88 17.21 -31.31
N ILE A 66 13.89 16.95 -30.01
CA ILE A 66 13.05 17.62 -29.02
C ILE A 66 13.94 18.25 -27.95
N GLU A 67 13.80 19.55 -27.76
CA GLU A 67 14.39 20.32 -26.67
C GLU A 67 13.27 20.68 -25.69
N LYS A 68 13.45 20.33 -24.42
CA LYS A 68 12.44 20.49 -23.36
C LYS A 68 13.11 20.72 -22.01
N ASP A 69 12.34 21.10 -21.01
CA ASP A 69 12.84 21.17 -19.64
C ASP A 69 13.10 19.74 -19.09
N GLU A 70 14.07 19.62 -18.17
CA GLU A 70 14.27 18.44 -17.33
C GLU A 70 12.95 18.14 -16.58
N ASP A 71 12.53 16.88 -16.49
CA ASP A 71 11.21 16.42 -16.00
C ASP A 71 9.96 16.73 -16.87
N GLU A 72 10.08 17.46 -17.98
CA GLU A 72 8.92 17.69 -18.86
C GLU A 72 8.58 16.43 -19.67
N GLY A 73 7.34 15.95 -19.57
CA GLY A 73 6.88 14.76 -20.28
C GLY A 73 6.42 15.05 -21.71
N LEU A 74 6.52 14.04 -22.60
CA LEU A 74 6.07 14.18 -23.99
C LEU A 74 4.55 14.18 -24.19
N GLY A 75 3.79 13.85 -23.13
CA GLY A 75 2.34 13.74 -23.19
C GLY A 75 1.83 12.57 -24.04
N LEU A 76 2.62 11.50 -24.15
CA LEU A 76 2.25 10.27 -24.87
C LEU A 76 1.81 9.20 -23.88
N GLU A 77 0.70 8.53 -24.17
CA GLU A 77 0.28 7.30 -23.50
C GLU A 77 0.39 6.11 -24.46
N PHE A 78 0.70 4.94 -23.90
CA PHE A 78 0.79 3.68 -24.64
C PHE A 78 -0.29 2.70 -24.17
N GLY A 79 -0.67 1.77 -25.04
CA GLY A 79 -1.83 0.88 -24.80
C GLY A 79 -1.75 0.03 -23.51
N GLN A 80 -0.56 -0.32 -23.04
CA GLN A 80 -0.35 -0.88 -21.69
C GLN A 80 0.47 0.11 -20.88
N SER A 81 0.05 0.40 -19.64
CA SER A 81 0.70 1.39 -18.77
C SER A 81 2.15 1.06 -18.42
N LEU A 82 2.54 -0.22 -18.47
CA LEU A 82 3.92 -0.67 -18.26
C LEU A 82 4.72 -0.79 -19.57
N MET A 83 4.10 -0.47 -20.71
CA MET A 83 4.62 -0.69 -22.06
C MET A 83 5.03 -2.15 -22.34
N ASP A 84 4.60 -3.08 -21.50
CA ASP A 84 4.85 -4.52 -21.58
C ASP A 84 3.87 -5.26 -20.64
N GLU A 85 3.72 -6.58 -20.83
CA GLU A 85 2.74 -7.38 -20.12
C GLU A 85 3.01 -7.42 -18.61
N TYR A 86 1.95 -7.34 -17.80
CA TYR A 86 2.04 -7.51 -16.35
C TYR A 86 2.60 -8.88 -15.98
N ARG A 87 3.67 -8.92 -15.17
CA ARG A 87 4.24 -10.17 -14.68
C ARG A 87 3.50 -10.62 -13.42
N SER A 88 2.75 -11.71 -13.52
CA SER A 88 2.11 -12.31 -12.34
C SER A 88 3.10 -13.02 -11.42
N CYS A 89 2.83 -12.95 -10.11
CA CYS A 89 3.59 -13.63 -9.07
C CYS A 89 3.53 -15.16 -9.24
N ARG A 90 4.70 -15.80 -9.20
CA ARG A 90 4.83 -17.26 -9.32
C ARG A 90 4.89 -17.97 -7.97
N ASN A 91 4.89 -17.22 -6.87
CA ASN A 91 4.98 -17.78 -5.52
C ASN A 91 3.63 -18.33 -5.05
N LYS A 92 3.69 -19.33 -4.18
CA LYS A 92 2.52 -19.92 -3.50
C LYS A 92 2.73 -19.83 -2.00
N CYS A 93 2.84 -18.58 -1.53
CA CYS A 93 3.21 -18.30 -0.16
C CYS A 93 2.19 -18.90 0.81
N MET A 94 2.66 -19.49 1.91
CA MET A 94 1.77 -20.03 2.95
C MET A 94 0.83 -18.96 3.56
N PHE A 95 1.21 -17.69 3.46
CA PHE A 95 0.50 -16.51 3.96
C PHE A 95 -0.11 -15.65 2.84
N CYS A 96 -0.18 -16.14 1.60
CA CYS A 96 -0.70 -15.35 0.48
C CYS A 96 -2.17 -14.94 0.74
N PHE A 97 -2.43 -13.63 0.83
CA PHE A 97 -3.78 -13.12 1.06
C PHE A 97 -4.70 -13.40 -0.14
N ILE A 98 -4.17 -13.38 -1.36
CA ILE A 98 -4.93 -13.64 -2.58
C ILE A 98 -5.40 -15.10 -2.66
N ASP A 99 -4.59 -16.07 -2.20
CA ASP A 99 -4.96 -17.50 -2.19
C ASP A 99 -6.09 -17.82 -1.20
N GLN A 100 -6.36 -16.93 -0.25
CA GLN A 100 -7.44 -17.05 0.73
C GLN A 100 -8.62 -16.11 0.45
N MET A 101 -8.71 -15.58 -0.77
CA MET A 101 -9.87 -14.81 -1.22
C MET A 101 -11.05 -15.75 -1.52
N PRO A 102 -12.29 -15.40 -1.14
CA PRO A 102 -13.46 -16.16 -1.54
C PRO A 102 -13.65 -16.14 -3.05
N ALA A 103 -14.36 -17.12 -3.61
CA ALA A 103 -14.75 -17.13 -5.01
C ALA A 103 -15.87 -16.11 -5.30
N GLY A 104 -15.93 -15.61 -6.55
CA GLY A 104 -16.98 -14.71 -7.01
C GLY A 104 -16.74 -13.22 -6.72
N MET A 105 -15.54 -12.87 -6.26
CA MET A 105 -15.06 -11.48 -6.22
C MET A 105 -14.63 -11.02 -7.61
N ARG A 106 -14.31 -9.74 -7.76
CA ARG A 106 -13.81 -9.19 -9.02
C ARG A 106 -12.52 -9.87 -9.46
N GLU A 107 -12.36 -10.06 -10.77
CA GLU A 107 -11.17 -10.71 -11.36
C GLU A 107 -9.86 -10.00 -10.98
N THR A 108 -9.86 -8.67 -10.90
CA THR A 108 -8.67 -7.88 -10.56
C THR A 108 -8.14 -8.15 -9.15
N LEU A 109 -9.00 -8.56 -8.21
CA LEU A 109 -8.60 -8.90 -6.84
C LEU A 109 -7.88 -10.25 -6.74
N TYR A 110 -7.97 -11.11 -7.77
CA TYR A 110 -7.24 -12.37 -7.82
C TYR A 110 -5.89 -12.26 -8.52
N PHE A 111 -5.56 -11.09 -9.07
CA PHE A 111 -4.26 -10.87 -9.68
C PHE A 111 -3.19 -10.81 -8.58
N LYS A 112 -2.22 -11.73 -8.64
CA LYS A 112 -1.07 -11.71 -7.75
C LYS A 112 0.03 -10.88 -8.38
N ASP A 113 0.29 -9.72 -7.81
CA ASP A 113 1.37 -8.87 -8.25
C ASP A 113 2.71 -9.25 -7.60
N ASP A 114 3.79 -9.24 -8.39
CA ASP A 114 5.20 -9.36 -8.00
C ASP A 114 6.09 -8.72 -9.09
N ASP A 115 5.56 -7.71 -9.79
CA ASP A 115 6.25 -6.99 -10.87
C ASP A 115 7.10 -5.85 -10.30
N SER A 116 8.40 -5.86 -10.58
CA SER A 116 9.33 -4.84 -10.09
C SER A 116 8.99 -3.44 -10.61
N ARG A 117 8.32 -3.33 -11.75
CA ARG A 117 7.89 -2.02 -12.27
C ARG A 117 6.86 -1.34 -11.40
N LEU A 118 5.97 -2.13 -10.83
CA LEU A 118 4.93 -1.66 -9.92
C LEU A 118 5.48 -1.35 -8.53
N SER A 119 6.64 -1.90 -8.16
CA SER A 119 7.33 -1.49 -6.93
C SER A 119 7.75 -0.02 -6.97
N PHE A 120 8.33 0.41 -8.09
CA PHE A 120 8.73 1.80 -8.30
C PHE A 120 7.52 2.70 -8.57
N LEU A 121 6.64 2.32 -9.50
CA LEU A 121 5.53 3.19 -9.94
C LEU A 121 4.40 3.30 -8.93
N GLN A 122 4.18 2.27 -8.09
CA GLN A 122 3.01 2.16 -7.23
C GLN A 122 3.37 1.80 -5.78
N GLY A 123 4.66 1.65 -5.45
CA GLY A 123 5.09 1.27 -4.10
C GLY A 123 4.84 -0.20 -3.75
N ASN A 124 4.52 -1.07 -4.72
CA ASN A 124 4.21 -2.47 -4.44
C ASN A 124 5.42 -3.24 -3.90
N TYR A 125 5.18 -4.22 -3.03
CA TYR A 125 6.25 -5.03 -2.46
C TYR A 125 6.58 -6.23 -3.33
N ILE A 126 7.87 -6.41 -3.65
CA ILE A 126 8.34 -7.51 -4.49
C ILE A 126 9.21 -8.50 -3.74
N THR A 127 9.11 -9.77 -4.11
CA THR A 127 9.87 -10.87 -3.49
C THR A 127 11.23 -11.09 -4.13
N LEU A 128 11.58 -10.34 -5.18
CA LEU A 128 12.78 -10.52 -6.03
C LEU A 128 12.85 -11.87 -6.77
N THR A 129 11.86 -12.75 -6.60
CA THR A 129 11.89 -14.10 -7.17
C THR A 129 11.49 -14.12 -8.65
N ASN A 130 10.74 -13.12 -9.10
CA ASN A 130 10.31 -12.96 -10.50
C ASN A 130 11.23 -12.01 -11.28
N MET A 131 12.37 -11.62 -10.70
CA MET A 131 13.34 -10.72 -11.32
C MET A 131 14.53 -11.49 -11.86
N SER A 132 14.92 -11.17 -13.10
CA SER A 132 16.18 -11.60 -13.70
C SER A 132 17.34 -10.74 -13.20
N ASP A 133 18.57 -11.19 -13.42
CA ASP A 133 19.76 -10.40 -13.05
C ASP A 133 19.86 -9.12 -13.91
N HIS A 134 19.41 -9.19 -15.17
CA HIS A 134 19.25 -8.03 -16.05
C HIS A 134 18.30 -6.97 -15.48
N ASP A 135 17.16 -7.40 -14.91
CA ASP A 135 16.19 -6.46 -14.29
C ASP A 135 16.84 -5.72 -13.10
N VAL A 136 17.68 -6.41 -12.30
CA VAL A 136 18.40 -5.81 -11.17
C VAL A 136 19.48 -4.84 -11.66
N GLU A 137 20.24 -5.20 -12.69
CA GLU A 137 21.24 -4.32 -13.29
C GLU A 137 20.61 -3.04 -13.85
N ARG A 138 19.41 -3.14 -14.46
CA ARG A 138 18.66 -1.97 -14.96
C ARG A 138 18.24 -1.04 -13.83
N ILE A 139 17.74 -1.59 -12.72
CA ILE A 139 17.44 -0.80 -11.52
C ILE A 139 18.67 -0.02 -11.04
N VAL A 140 19.83 -0.69 -10.97
CA VAL A 140 21.07 -0.03 -10.53
C VAL A 140 21.52 1.03 -11.53
N LYS A 141 21.45 0.72 -12.84
CA LYS A 141 21.86 1.62 -13.92
C LYS A 141 21.03 2.91 -13.94
N TYR A 142 19.72 2.79 -13.78
CA TYR A 142 18.78 3.91 -13.84
C TYR A 142 18.47 4.51 -12.46
N HIS A 143 19.07 3.97 -11.40
CA HIS A 143 18.86 4.39 -10.02
C HIS A 143 17.38 4.43 -9.63
N LEU A 144 16.64 3.36 -9.97
CA LEU A 144 15.20 3.26 -9.71
C LEU A 144 14.95 3.00 -8.22
N GLU A 145 14.69 4.05 -7.47
CA GLU A 145 14.52 4.01 -6.02
C GLU A 145 13.36 4.89 -5.53
N PRO A 146 12.76 4.61 -4.35
CA PRO A 146 13.03 3.48 -3.47
C PRO A 146 12.36 2.17 -3.94
N ILE A 147 12.97 1.03 -3.61
CA ILE A 147 12.40 -0.30 -3.89
C ILE A 147 11.84 -0.97 -2.63
N ASN A 148 10.61 -1.45 -2.71
CA ASN A 148 9.92 -2.11 -1.60
C ASN A 148 10.05 -3.64 -1.71
N ILE A 149 10.74 -4.26 -0.75
CA ILE A 149 11.15 -5.67 -0.78
C ILE A 149 10.44 -6.49 0.30
N SER A 150 9.77 -7.55 -0.14
CA SER A 150 9.15 -8.58 0.70
C SER A 150 10.19 -9.63 1.12
N PHE A 151 10.83 -9.40 2.26
CA PHE A 151 11.87 -10.29 2.80
C PHE A 151 11.26 -11.52 3.46
N HIS A 152 10.33 -11.31 4.41
CA HIS A 152 9.71 -12.29 5.31
C HIS A 152 10.68 -13.08 6.22
N THR A 153 11.85 -13.47 5.73
CA THR A 153 12.94 -14.06 6.50
C THR A 153 14.24 -13.97 5.69
N THR A 154 15.38 -13.81 6.37
CA THR A 154 16.71 -13.90 5.73
C THR A 154 17.25 -15.32 5.70
N ASN A 155 16.47 -16.32 6.17
CA ASN A 155 16.90 -17.72 6.19
C ASN A 155 16.56 -18.35 4.84
N PRO A 156 17.54 -18.74 4.00
CA PRO A 156 17.27 -19.16 2.63
C PRO A 156 16.36 -20.39 2.54
N GLU A 157 16.56 -21.38 3.42
CA GLU A 157 15.76 -22.62 3.44
C GLU A 157 14.33 -22.34 3.89
N LEU A 158 14.17 -21.54 4.96
CA LEU A 158 12.86 -21.12 5.44
C LEU A 158 12.13 -20.27 4.41
N ARG A 159 12.84 -19.37 3.70
CA ARG A 159 12.25 -18.53 2.65
C ARG A 159 11.71 -19.38 1.50
N CYS A 160 12.45 -20.39 1.06
CA CYS A 160 11.97 -21.36 0.08
C CYS A 160 10.70 -22.08 0.54
N LYS A 161 10.63 -22.48 1.81
CA LYS A 161 9.44 -23.10 2.40
C LYS A 161 8.26 -22.12 2.47
N MET A 162 8.50 -20.89 2.91
CA MET A 162 7.48 -19.85 3.11
C MET A 162 6.84 -19.39 1.81
N LEU A 163 7.64 -19.14 0.77
CA LEU A 163 7.17 -18.70 -0.55
C LEU A 163 6.77 -19.86 -1.47
N HIS A 164 7.05 -21.11 -1.05
CA HIS A 164 6.91 -22.32 -1.86
C HIS A 164 7.61 -22.18 -3.22
N ASN A 165 8.83 -21.65 -3.20
CA ASN A 165 9.63 -21.38 -4.40
C ASN A 165 11.09 -21.75 -4.12
N ARG A 166 11.63 -22.70 -4.90
CA ARG A 166 13.00 -23.21 -4.73
C ARG A 166 14.10 -22.17 -4.96
N PHE A 167 13.80 -21.08 -5.68
CA PHE A 167 14.73 -20.00 -5.98
C PHE A 167 14.65 -18.84 -4.98
N ALA A 168 13.71 -18.89 -4.03
CA ALA A 168 13.50 -17.80 -3.08
C ALA A 168 14.73 -17.55 -2.20
N GLY A 169 15.43 -18.59 -1.75
CA GLY A 169 16.64 -18.43 -0.96
C GLY A 169 17.73 -17.65 -1.71
N ASP A 170 17.99 -18.02 -2.97
CA ASP A 170 19.02 -17.38 -3.80
C ASP A 170 18.62 -15.96 -4.24
N ALA A 171 17.33 -15.67 -4.39
CA ALA A 171 16.85 -14.34 -4.77
C ALA A 171 17.25 -13.25 -3.76
N LEU A 172 17.51 -13.59 -2.49
CA LEU A 172 18.01 -12.63 -1.50
C LEU A 172 19.39 -12.05 -1.87
N LYS A 173 20.21 -12.76 -2.63
CA LYS A 173 21.53 -12.26 -3.09
C LYS A 173 21.41 -11.05 -4.01
N LYS A 174 20.24 -10.83 -4.62
CA LYS A 174 19.97 -9.62 -5.41
C LYS A 174 19.98 -8.35 -4.56
N VAL A 175 19.68 -8.47 -3.26
CA VAL A 175 19.73 -7.35 -2.31
C VAL A 175 21.16 -6.84 -2.16
N ASP A 176 22.17 -7.73 -2.21
CA ASP A 176 23.58 -7.34 -2.19
C ASP A 176 23.94 -6.46 -3.40
N ILE A 177 23.37 -6.76 -4.57
CA ILE A 177 23.60 -6.00 -5.81
C ILE A 177 22.96 -4.60 -5.68
N LEU A 178 21.72 -4.53 -5.21
CA LEU A 178 21.03 -3.26 -4.97
C LEU A 178 21.77 -2.39 -3.95
N TYR A 179 22.21 -3.00 -2.83
CA TYR A 179 23.00 -2.34 -1.80
C TYR A 179 24.35 -1.82 -2.34
N GLN A 180 25.08 -2.62 -3.12
CA GLN A 180 26.33 -2.19 -3.76
C GLN A 180 26.11 -1.09 -4.80
N GLY A 181 24.96 -1.09 -5.46
CA GLY A 181 24.50 -0.03 -6.36
C GLY A 181 24.02 1.24 -5.66
N GLY A 182 23.95 1.24 -4.32
CA GLY A 182 23.49 2.38 -3.52
C GLY A 182 21.99 2.67 -3.64
N ILE A 183 21.19 1.67 -4.02
CA ILE A 183 19.75 1.82 -4.23
C ILE A 183 19.02 1.86 -2.89
N GLU A 184 18.21 2.89 -2.68
CA GLU A 184 17.34 2.98 -1.51
C GLU A 184 16.26 1.89 -1.53
N MET A 185 16.07 1.24 -0.38
CA MET A 185 15.16 0.11 -0.22
C MET A 185 14.32 0.26 1.05
N ASN A 186 13.10 -0.27 1.01
CA ASN A 186 12.30 -0.56 2.20
C ASN A 186 12.00 -2.06 2.26
N GLY A 187 11.86 -2.60 3.46
CA GLY A 187 11.56 -4.01 3.70
C GLY A 187 10.18 -4.22 4.30
N GLN A 188 9.66 -5.43 4.10
CA GLN A 188 8.51 -5.95 4.83
C GLN A 188 8.76 -7.38 5.31
N ILE A 189 8.30 -7.67 6.52
CA ILE A 189 8.23 -9.00 7.12
C ILE A 189 6.79 -9.27 7.54
N VAL A 190 6.15 -10.20 6.84
CA VAL A 190 4.90 -10.83 7.30
C VAL A 190 5.26 -11.96 8.25
N LEU A 191 4.85 -11.84 9.51
CA LEU A 191 5.10 -12.84 10.54
C LEU A 191 4.02 -13.93 10.53
N CYS A 192 4.48 -15.17 10.56
CA CYS A 192 3.70 -16.38 10.71
C CYS A 192 4.14 -17.08 12.00
N LYS A 193 3.18 -17.26 12.92
CA LYS A 193 3.43 -17.85 14.24
C LYS A 193 4.07 -19.23 14.13
N GLY A 194 5.15 -19.47 14.88
CA GLY A 194 5.90 -20.72 14.88
C GLY A 194 6.66 -21.03 13.59
N VAL A 195 6.79 -20.07 12.67
CA VAL A 195 7.48 -20.23 11.39
C VAL A 195 8.67 -19.30 11.27
N ASN A 196 8.46 -17.99 11.28
CA ASN A 196 9.50 -16.96 11.14
C ASN A 196 9.49 -15.92 12.27
N ASP A 197 8.82 -16.23 13.38
CA ASP A 197 8.83 -15.43 14.61
C ASP A 197 10.00 -15.83 15.55
N GLY A 198 10.08 -15.17 16.71
CA GLY A 198 11.08 -15.46 17.74
C GLY A 198 12.52 -15.34 17.23
N ALA A 199 13.28 -16.43 17.31
CA ALA A 199 14.70 -16.45 16.93
C ALA A 199 14.94 -16.19 15.44
N GLU A 200 14.00 -16.60 14.56
CA GLU A 200 14.12 -16.36 13.12
C GLU A 200 13.84 -14.89 12.77
N LEU A 201 12.94 -14.23 13.52
CA LEU A 201 12.74 -12.78 13.43
C LEU A 201 14.00 -12.03 13.88
N GLU A 202 14.57 -12.38 15.04
CA GLU A 202 15.80 -11.75 15.54
C GLU A 202 16.97 -11.94 14.58
N ARG A 203 17.11 -13.14 13.99
CA ARG A 203 18.08 -13.40 12.92
C ARG A 203 17.84 -12.49 11.71
N SER A 204 16.59 -12.38 11.26
CA SER A 204 16.25 -11.58 10.09
C SER A 204 16.51 -10.09 10.31
N ILE A 205 16.13 -9.53 11.46
CA ILE A 205 16.42 -8.13 11.80
C ILE A 205 17.92 -7.89 11.79
N ARG A 206 18.70 -8.73 12.48
CA ARG A 206 20.17 -8.62 12.52
C ARG A 206 20.78 -8.62 11.12
N ASP A 207 20.42 -9.60 10.30
CA ASP A 207 20.99 -9.73 8.97
C ASP A 207 20.62 -8.51 8.08
N LEU A 208 19.39 -7.99 8.22
CA LEU A 208 18.93 -6.82 7.48
C LEU A 208 19.59 -5.51 7.91
N THR A 209 20.01 -5.38 9.17
CA THR A 209 20.79 -4.20 9.62
C THR A 209 22.10 -4.02 8.84
N GLY A 210 22.63 -5.09 8.24
CA GLY A 210 23.83 -5.04 7.40
C GLY A 210 23.66 -4.25 6.11
N TYR A 211 22.42 -3.94 5.70
CA TYR A 211 22.13 -3.15 4.49
C TYR A 211 21.89 -1.66 4.78
N LEU A 212 22.06 -1.22 6.03
CA LEU A 212 22.05 0.21 6.35
C LEU A 212 23.26 0.92 5.69
N PRO A 213 23.09 2.16 5.18
CA PRO A 213 21.90 3.01 5.30
C PRO A 213 20.88 2.87 4.14
N TYR A 214 21.15 2.03 3.14
CA TYR A 214 20.32 1.96 1.93
C TYR A 214 19.00 1.22 2.15
N LEU A 215 18.96 0.19 2.99
CA LEU A 215 17.69 -0.32 3.52
C LEU A 215 17.21 0.64 4.62
N LYS A 216 16.30 1.55 4.29
CA LYS A 216 15.89 2.66 5.18
C LYS A 216 14.95 2.22 6.30
N SER A 217 13.99 1.37 5.97
CA SER A 217 12.94 0.99 6.91
C SER A 217 12.41 -0.41 6.62
N VAL A 218 12.07 -1.18 7.65
CA VAL A 218 11.48 -2.52 7.56
C VAL A 218 10.22 -2.58 8.41
N SER A 219 9.07 -2.86 7.80
CA SER A 219 7.83 -3.11 8.53
C SER A 219 7.70 -4.59 8.95
N VAL A 220 7.15 -4.82 10.13
CA VAL A 220 6.81 -6.14 10.65
C VAL A 220 5.32 -6.18 10.96
N VAL A 221 4.58 -7.01 10.22
CA VAL A 221 3.12 -7.10 10.30
C VAL A 221 2.68 -8.54 10.55
N PRO A 222 1.60 -8.79 11.29
CA PRO A 222 1.07 -10.14 11.45
C PRO A 222 0.46 -10.63 10.13
N VAL A 223 0.43 -11.95 9.93
CA VAL A 223 -0.31 -12.52 8.81
C VAL A 223 -1.82 -12.27 8.94
N GLY A 224 -2.43 -11.72 7.90
CA GLY A 224 -3.89 -11.63 7.79
C GLY A 224 -4.50 -12.99 7.46
N LEU A 225 -5.47 -13.45 8.27
CA LEU A 225 -6.11 -14.75 8.10
C LEU A 225 -7.61 -14.58 7.83
N THR A 226 -8.06 -14.99 6.65
CA THR A 226 -9.49 -15.09 6.34
C THR A 226 -10.02 -16.47 6.76
N LYS A 227 -11.34 -16.63 6.79
CA LYS A 227 -12.02 -17.92 6.98
C LYS A 227 -11.92 -18.85 5.75
N PHE A 228 -11.46 -18.35 4.60
CA PHE A 228 -11.38 -19.09 3.34
C PHE A 228 -9.98 -19.67 3.11
N ARG A 229 -9.50 -20.49 4.04
CA ARG A 229 -8.14 -21.08 3.99
C ARG A 229 -8.13 -22.60 3.82
N ASP A 230 -9.23 -23.18 3.38
CA ASP A 230 -9.35 -24.62 3.15
C ASP A 230 -8.32 -25.11 2.12
N GLY A 231 -7.48 -26.07 2.50
CA GLY A 231 -6.43 -26.61 1.64
C GLY A 231 -5.12 -25.81 1.62
N LEU A 232 -5.04 -24.68 2.32
CA LEU A 232 -3.80 -23.92 2.50
C LEU A 232 -3.00 -24.42 3.70
N TYR A 233 -1.76 -23.92 3.84
CA TYR A 233 -0.93 -24.23 5.00
C TYR A 233 -1.61 -23.75 6.29
N PRO A 234 -1.69 -24.60 7.34
CA PRO A 234 -2.36 -24.25 8.59
C PRO A 234 -1.53 -23.20 9.34
N LEU A 235 -2.05 -21.99 9.42
CA LEU A 235 -1.46 -20.89 10.18
C LEU A 235 -2.30 -20.62 11.42
N GLU A 236 -1.62 -20.43 12.55
CA GLU A 236 -2.25 -20.04 13.80
C GLU A 236 -2.27 -18.51 13.94
N PRO A 237 -3.37 -17.91 14.45
CA PRO A 237 -3.38 -16.50 14.78
C PRO A 237 -2.48 -16.20 15.98
N PHE A 238 -1.92 -14.99 16.01
CA PHE A 238 -1.20 -14.48 17.17
C PHE A 238 -2.14 -14.16 18.32
N THR A 239 -1.68 -14.41 19.55
CA THR A 239 -2.37 -14.02 20.78
C THR A 239 -1.79 -12.72 21.34
N LYS A 240 -2.45 -12.18 22.37
CA LYS A 240 -1.96 -11.00 23.11
C LYS A 240 -0.54 -11.20 23.67
N ASP A 241 -0.24 -12.38 24.21
CA ASP A 241 1.08 -12.64 24.79
C ASP A 241 2.14 -12.82 23.71
N ASP A 242 1.78 -13.42 22.56
CA ASP A 242 2.69 -13.50 21.41
C ASP A 242 3.02 -12.10 20.86
N ALA A 243 2.01 -11.22 20.76
CA ALA A 243 2.19 -9.85 20.28
C ALA A 243 3.17 -9.04 21.16
N LYS A 244 3.07 -9.19 22.48
CA LYS A 244 4.01 -8.57 23.42
C LYS A 244 5.43 -9.06 23.23
N GLU A 245 5.61 -10.35 22.97
CA GLU A 245 6.94 -10.90 22.72
C GLU A 245 7.54 -10.38 21.41
N VAL A 246 6.72 -10.27 20.36
CA VAL A 246 7.13 -9.66 19.08
C VAL A 246 7.54 -8.20 19.29
N LEU A 247 6.71 -7.40 19.97
CA LEU A 247 7.02 -6.00 20.29
C LEU A 247 8.32 -5.87 21.11
N ARG A 248 8.52 -6.74 22.09
CA ARG A 248 9.74 -6.78 22.91
C ARG A 248 11.00 -6.99 22.05
N VAL A 249 10.94 -7.90 21.07
CA VAL A 249 12.04 -8.13 20.13
C VAL A 249 12.27 -6.90 19.25
N ILE A 250 11.20 -6.33 18.69
CA ILE A 250 11.29 -5.14 17.81
C ILE A 250 11.88 -3.94 18.57
N HIS A 251 11.37 -3.61 19.76
CA HIS A 251 11.86 -2.48 20.55
C HIS A 251 13.31 -2.64 20.99
N LYS A 252 13.73 -3.87 21.37
CA LYS A 252 15.13 -4.18 21.67
C LYS A 252 16.04 -3.81 20.50
N TRP A 253 15.65 -4.15 19.28
CA TRP A 253 16.45 -3.83 18.08
C TRP A 253 16.36 -2.35 17.70
N GLN A 254 15.18 -1.72 17.81
CA GLN A 254 15.03 -0.28 17.60
C GLN A 254 15.99 0.52 18.48
N GLU A 255 16.08 0.20 19.77
CA GLU A 255 17.00 0.87 20.70
C GLU A 255 18.46 0.72 20.27
N GLN A 256 18.89 -0.49 19.93
CA GLN A 256 20.26 -0.77 19.50
C GLN A 256 20.63 -0.07 18.19
N ILE A 257 19.72 -0.05 17.21
CA ILE A 257 19.96 0.56 15.91
C ILE A 257 19.93 2.08 16.02
N TYR A 258 19.02 2.63 16.81
CA TYR A 258 18.92 4.07 17.03
C TYR A 258 20.18 4.64 17.67
N GLU A 259 20.76 3.95 18.67
CA GLU A 259 22.04 4.35 19.26
C GLU A 259 23.20 4.38 18.25
N ALA A 260 23.21 3.47 17.27
CA ALA A 260 24.29 3.33 16.29
C ALA A 260 24.11 4.18 15.03
N HIS A 261 22.87 4.37 14.56
CA HIS A 261 22.54 4.94 13.26
C HIS A 261 21.58 6.14 13.32
N GLY A 262 20.99 6.44 14.48
CA GLY A 262 20.06 7.57 14.65
C GLY A 262 18.67 7.34 14.06
N ILE A 263 18.34 6.12 13.64
CA ILE A 263 17.03 5.70 13.11
C ILE A 263 16.55 4.44 13.80
N HIS A 264 15.24 4.24 13.89
CA HIS A 264 14.63 3.06 14.50
C HIS A 264 14.61 1.86 13.55
N PHE A 265 14.55 2.10 12.24
CA PHE A 265 14.70 1.13 11.14
C PHE A 265 13.63 0.01 11.08
N ILE A 266 13.41 -0.73 12.17
CA ILE A 266 12.45 -1.83 12.25
C ILE A 266 11.18 -1.33 12.94
N HIS A 267 10.02 -1.45 12.29
CA HIS A 267 8.77 -0.91 12.81
C HIS A 267 7.67 -1.98 12.86
N ALA A 268 7.03 -2.10 14.01
CA ALA A 268 5.83 -2.92 14.16
C ALA A 268 4.62 -2.20 13.57
N GLY A 269 3.79 -2.93 12.80
CA GLY A 269 2.46 -2.46 12.43
C GLY A 269 1.58 -2.16 13.64
N ASP A 270 0.64 -1.22 13.48
CA ASP A 270 -0.25 -0.74 14.55
C ASP A 270 -1.05 -1.89 15.20
N GLU A 271 -1.36 -2.93 14.41
CA GLU A 271 -2.06 -4.14 14.87
C GLU A 271 -1.35 -4.84 16.03
N TRP A 272 -0.01 -4.84 16.09
CA TRP A 272 0.73 -5.46 17.18
C TRP A 272 0.46 -4.79 18.52
N TYR A 273 0.48 -3.45 18.55
CA TYR A 273 0.22 -2.68 19.77
C TYR A 273 -1.21 -2.90 20.25
N ILE A 274 -2.16 -2.95 19.31
CA ILE A 274 -3.58 -3.18 19.61
C ILE A 274 -3.79 -4.58 20.18
N LEU A 275 -3.21 -5.60 19.55
CA LEU A 275 -3.30 -6.98 20.00
C LEU A 275 -2.63 -7.17 21.37
N ALA A 276 -1.48 -6.52 21.61
CA ALA A 276 -0.77 -6.51 22.88
C ALA A 276 -1.50 -5.70 23.98
N GLY A 277 -2.39 -4.79 23.60
CA GLY A 277 -3.04 -3.83 24.49
C GLY A 277 -2.07 -2.78 25.03
N GLU A 278 -1.12 -2.35 24.19
CA GLU A 278 -0.10 -1.35 24.47
C GLU A 278 -0.37 -0.05 23.71
N GLU A 279 0.21 1.06 24.16
CA GLU A 279 0.07 2.34 23.45
C GLU A 279 0.92 2.36 22.17
N LEU A 280 0.39 3.04 21.15
CA LEU A 280 1.13 3.28 19.91
C LEU A 280 2.37 4.15 20.19
N PRO A 281 3.52 3.88 19.53
CA PRO A 281 4.70 4.73 19.56
C PRO A 281 4.37 6.19 19.29
N ARG A 282 5.21 7.11 19.77
CA ARG A 282 5.12 8.53 19.41
C ARG A 282 5.60 8.75 17.97
N GLU A 283 5.20 9.86 17.37
CA GLU A 283 5.55 10.27 16.01
C GLU A 283 7.06 10.13 15.71
N GLU A 284 7.92 10.51 16.66
CA GLU A 284 9.38 10.55 16.45
C GLU A 284 10.02 9.15 16.27
N ARG A 285 9.26 8.06 16.52
CA ARG A 285 9.73 6.68 16.36
C ARG A 285 9.43 6.07 14.99
N TYR A 286 8.76 6.81 14.11
CA TYR A 286 8.34 6.31 12.79
C TYR A 286 9.29 6.71 11.66
N ASP A 287 10.37 7.42 11.95
CA ASP A 287 11.41 7.82 10.98
C ASP A 287 10.83 8.45 9.69
N GLY A 288 9.78 9.26 9.82
CA GLY A 288 9.10 9.90 8.68
C GLY A 288 8.01 9.06 8.00
N TYR A 289 7.49 8.02 8.66
CA TYR A 289 6.36 7.21 8.20
C TYR A 289 6.57 6.49 6.86
N LEU A 290 7.80 6.04 6.58
CA LEU A 290 8.16 5.30 5.35
C LEU A 290 7.35 4.01 5.10
N GLN A 291 6.62 3.53 6.13
CA GLN A 291 5.87 2.28 6.12
C GLN A 291 4.36 2.49 6.35
N LEU A 292 3.85 3.71 6.14
CA LEU A 292 2.46 4.06 6.41
C LEU A 292 1.47 3.13 5.68
N GLU A 293 1.73 2.86 4.39
CA GLU A 293 0.93 1.96 3.54
C GLU A 293 0.91 0.50 4.04
N ASN A 294 1.86 0.10 4.88
CA ASN A 294 1.89 -1.23 5.51
C ASN A 294 1.21 -1.26 6.90
N GLY A 295 0.41 -0.24 7.23
CA GLY A 295 -0.26 -0.19 8.53
C GLY A 295 0.67 0.15 9.69
N VAL A 296 1.78 0.84 9.42
CA VAL A 296 2.72 1.32 10.45
C VAL A 296 2.51 2.82 10.68
N GLY A 297 1.92 3.19 11.82
CA GLY A 297 1.77 4.57 12.23
C GLY A 297 0.52 5.29 11.69
N MET A 298 -0.35 4.59 10.96
CA MET A 298 -1.59 5.17 10.42
C MET A 298 -2.48 5.75 11.52
N LEU A 299 -2.65 5.02 12.63
CA LEU A 299 -3.47 5.49 13.74
C LEU A 299 -2.80 6.61 14.52
N ARG A 300 -1.47 6.56 14.68
CA ARG A 300 -0.71 7.64 15.32
C ARG A 300 -0.88 8.93 14.53
N LEU A 301 -0.64 8.91 13.22
CA LEU A 301 -0.78 10.07 12.34
C LEU A 301 -2.20 10.64 12.41
N LEU A 302 -3.22 9.79 12.27
CA LEU A 302 -4.63 10.19 12.38
C LEU A 302 -4.95 10.87 13.73
N MET A 303 -4.45 10.32 14.83
CA MET A 303 -4.67 10.88 16.17
C MET A 303 -4.02 12.24 16.35
N ASP A 304 -2.80 12.41 15.84
CA ASP A 304 -2.01 13.64 15.99
C ASP A 304 -2.63 14.75 15.13
N GLU A 305 -2.92 14.49 13.86
CA GLU A 305 -3.63 15.43 12.96
C GLU A 305 -4.99 15.86 13.52
N PHE A 306 -5.76 14.90 14.06
CA PHE A 306 -7.03 15.21 14.70
C PHE A 306 -6.86 16.04 15.97
N GLY A 307 -5.84 15.75 16.78
CA GLY A 307 -5.49 16.53 17.96
C GLY A 307 -5.22 17.98 17.61
N GLU A 308 -4.34 18.22 16.63
CA GLU A 308 -4.00 19.54 16.14
C GLU A 308 -5.20 20.28 15.55
N GLY A 309 -5.97 19.61 14.70
CA GLY A 309 -7.18 20.18 14.09
C GLY A 309 -8.20 20.58 15.14
N LEU A 310 -8.41 19.72 16.14
CA LEU A 310 -9.35 19.98 17.22
C LEU A 310 -8.90 21.19 18.06
N GLU A 311 -7.61 21.35 18.34
CA GLU A 311 -7.08 22.50 19.10
C GLU A 311 -7.32 23.84 18.41
N ARG A 312 -7.21 23.89 17.07
CA ARG A 312 -7.44 25.10 16.26
C ARG A 312 -8.90 25.54 16.23
N ILE A 313 -9.84 24.65 16.55
CA ILE A 313 -11.27 24.91 16.45
C ILE A 313 -11.86 25.29 17.81
N LYS A 314 -12.72 26.32 17.80
CA LYS A 314 -13.55 26.68 18.96
C LYS A 314 -14.87 25.91 18.91
N GLY A 315 -15.30 25.43 20.07
CA GLY A 315 -16.60 24.76 20.22
C GLY A 315 -17.76 25.70 19.97
N ASP A 316 -18.91 25.14 19.62
CA ASP A 316 -20.18 25.84 19.47
C ASP A 316 -21.38 24.92 19.82
N ASP A 317 -22.59 25.50 19.77
CA ASP A 317 -23.82 24.84 20.20
C ASP A 317 -24.55 24.09 19.06
N ARG A 318 -23.89 23.80 17.93
CA ARG A 318 -24.54 23.13 16.79
C ARG A 318 -25.12 21.78 17.18
N LYS A 319 -26.26 21.43 16.58
CA LYS A 319 -26.98 20.18 16.80
C LYS A 319 -26.93 19.34 15.54
N ARG A 320 -26.42 18.11 15.67
CA ARG A 320 -26.43 17.08 14.62
C ARG A 320 -26.51 15.73 15.31
N GLU A 321 -27.09 14.76 14.63
CA GLU A 321 -27.01 13.35 15.03
C GLU A 321 -26.41 12.56 13.89
N LEU A 322 -25.30 11.89 14.12
CA LEU A 322 -24.55 11.19 13.07
C LEU A 322 -24.14 9.82 13.57
N SER A 323 -23.83 8.93 12.63
CA SER A 323 -23.19 7.66 12.90
C SER A 323 -21.84 7.57 12.20
N PHE A 324 -20.91 6.82 12.78
CA PHE A 324 -19.63 6.48 12.17
C PHE A 324 -19.47 4.96 12.24
N ALA A 325 -19.14 4.32 11.13
CA ALA A 325 -18.87 2.88 11.10
C ALA A 325 -17.42 2.60 10.71
N THR A 326 -16.79 1.67 11.44
CA THR A 326 -15.36 1.36 11.26
C THR A 326 -15.05 -0.09 11.60
N GLY A 327 -13.85 -0.53 11.23
CA GLY A 327 -13.32 -1.84 11.61
C GLY A 327 -12.93 -1.88 13.09
N ARG A 328 -12.97 -3.09 13.65
CA ARG A 328 -12.61 -3.37 15.06
C ARG A 328 -11.25 -2.81 15.47
N LEU A 329 -10.29 -2.77 14.56
CA LEU A 329 -8.94 -2.28 14.82
C LEU A 329 -8.93 -0.78 15.20
N ALA A 330 -9.67 0.06 14.45
CA ALA A 330 -9.67 1.51 14.64
C ALA A 330 -10.72 2.00 15.66
N TYR A 331 -11.75 1.19 15.96
CA TYR A 331 -12.86 1.55 16.85
C TYR A 331 -12.43 2.21 18.18
N PRO A 332 -11.54 1.62 19.01
CA PRO A 332 -11.22 2.20 20.32
C PRO A 332 -10.48 3.55 20.22
N TYR A 333 -9.79 3.83 19.12
CA TYR A 333 -9.09 5.09 18.91
C TYR A 333 -10.06 6.18 18.44
N LEU A 334 -10.94 5.83 17.50
CA LEU A 334 -12.01 6.71 17.06
C LEU A 334 -12.95 7.06 18.22
N GLU A 335 -13.28 6.12 19.11
CA GLU A 335 -14.07 6.40 20.31
C GLU A 335 -13.42 7.50 21.17
N ARG A 336 -12.11 7.38 21.46
CA ARG A 336 -11.36 8.40 22.22
C ARG A 336 -11.35 9.76 21.53
N MET A 337 -11.13 9.78 20.21
CA MET A 337 -11.11 11.01 19.41
C MET A 337 -12.47 11.70 19.40
N LEU A 338 -13.54 10.95 19.12
CA LEU A 338 -14.90 11.48 19.09
C LEU A 338 -15.38 11.93 20.48
N SER A 339 -14.95 11.27 21.57
CA SER A 339 -15.18 11.74 22.93
C SER A 339 -14.56 13.11 23.19
N ARG A 340 -13.31 13.35 22.76
CA ARG A 340 -12.67 14.68 22.88
C ARG A 340 -13.40 15.75 22.06
N LEU A 341 -13.93 15.39 20.89
CA LEU A 341 -14.73 16.31 20.07
C LEU A 341 -16.03 16.69 20.77
N LYS A 342 -16.72 15.73 21.41
CA LYS A 342 -17.95 15.98 22.18
C LYS A 342 -17.75 16.96 23.34
N GLU A 343 -16.54 17.06 23.91
CA GLU A 343 -16.24 18.07 24.93
C GLU A 343 -16.35 19.51 24.39
N LYS A 344 -16.02 19.72 23.11
CA LYS A 344 -16.16 21.02 22.43
C LYS A 344 -17.54 21.22 21.80
N PHE A 345 -18.22 20.14 21.42
CA PHE A 345 -19.51 20.18 20.73
C PHE A 345 -20.54 19.27 21.43
N PRO A 346 -21.03 19.66 22.62
CA PRO A 346 -21.86 18.80 23.47
C PRO A 346 -23.23 18.46 22.89
N ASN A 347 -23.68 19.24 21.91
CA ASN A 347 -24.97 19.10 21.25
C ASN A 347 -24.93 18.19 20.01
N ILE A 348 -23.77 17.63 19.67
CA ILE A 348 -23.63 16.63 18.59
C ILE A 348 -23.74 15.22 19.18
N THR A 349 -24.76 14.49 18.76
CA THR A 349 -24.90 13.06 19.06
C THR A 349 -24.12 12.27 18.01
N LEU A 350 -23.13 11.49 18.46
CA LEU A 350 -22.35 10.61 17.59
C LEU A 350 -22.49 9.17 18.06
N HIS A 351 -22.99 8.32 17.16
CA HIS A 351 -23.07 6.88 17.31
C HIS A 351 -21.87 6.24 16.61
N LEU A 352 -21.01 5.54 17.35
CA LEU A 352 -19.88 4.82 16.77
C LEU A 352 -20.21 3.33 16.71
N TYR A 353 -20.05 2.72 15.54
CA TYR A 353 -20.35 1.32 15.29
C TYR A 353 -19.09 0.54 14.90
N GLU A 354 -18.79 -0.48 15.69
CA GLU A 354 -17.84 -1.53 15.33
C GLU A 354 -18.54 -2.50 14.37
N VAL A 355 -18.02 -2.60 13.14
CA VAL A 355 -18.53 -3.55 12.14
C VAL A 355 -17.63 -4.77 12.15
N ARG A 356 -18.22 -5.94 12.41
CA ARG A 356 -17.50 -7.22 12.31
C ARG A 356 -17.36 -7.63 10.85
N ASN A 357 -16.23 -8.24 10.49
CA ASN A 357 -16.05 -8.77 9.16
C ASN A 357 -16.64 -10.19 9.08
N ASP A 358 -17.94 -10.30 8.88
CA ASP A 358 -18.60 -11.61 8.77
C ASP A 358 -18.31 -12.23 7.39
N PHE A 359 -17.99 -11.42 6.36
CA PHE A 359 -17.63 -11.87 5.02
C PHE A 359 -16.30 -12.62 4.97
N PHE A 360 -15.17 -11.98 5.31
CA PHE A 360 -13.83 -12.60 5.35
C PHE A 360 -13.55 -13.36 6.65
N GLY A 361 -14.29 -13.09 7.73
CA GLY A 361 -14.09 -13.70 9.05
C GLY A 361 -13.56 -12.70 10.08
N GLU A 362 -13.95 -12.90 11.35
CA GLU A 362 -13.76 -11.93 12.44
C GLU A 362 -12.29 -11.60 12.79
N LEU A 363 -11.33 -12.39 12.30
CA LEU A 363 -9.90 -12.11 12.44
C LEU A 363 -9.46 -10.94 11.56
N ILE A 364 -10.22 -10.62 10.50
CA ILE A 364 -9.98 -9.43 9.69
C ILE A 364 -10.64 -8.23 10.37
N THR A 365 -9.82 -7.31 10.87
CA THR A 365 -10.26 -6.22 11.75
C THR A 365 -10.11 -4.81 11.16
N VAL A 366 -9.46 -4.70 10.00
CA VAL A 366 -9.23 -3.42 9.30
C VAL A 366 -10.49 -2.94 8.57
N SER A 367 -10.66 -1.62 8.49
CA SER A 367 -11.81 -1.03 7.80
C SER A 367 -11.81 -1.27 6.30
N GLY A 368 -10.64 -1.30 5.66
CA GLY A 368 -10.54 -1.45 4.21
C GLY A 368 -10.93 -2.82 3.66
N LEU A 369 -11.20 -3.79 4.54
CA LEU A 369 -11.71 -5.11 4.15
C LEU A 369 -13.17 -5.34 4.59
N ILE A 370 -13.84 -4.31 5.13
CA ILE A 370 -15.28 -4.37 5.42
C ILE A 370 -16.05 -4.30 4.12
N THR A 371 -16.99 -5.24 3.94
CA THR A 371 -17.87 -5.29 2.77
C THR A 371 -19.11 -4.42 2.95
N GLY A 372 -19.72 -4.00 1.84
CA GLY A 372 -20.99 -3.28 1.88
C GLY A 372 -22.12 -4.13 2.47
N GLN A 373 -22.08 -5.45 2.24
CA GLN A 373 -22.97 -6.41 2.89
C GLN A 373 -22.83 -6.44 4.41
N ASP A 374 -21.61 -6.55 4.94
CA ASP A 374 -21.37 -6.57 6.39
C ASP A 374 -21.88 -5.28 7.05
N LEU A 375 -21.59 -4.14 6.42
CA LEU A 375 -22.01 -2.82 6.86
C LEU A 375 -23.54 -2.72 6.89
N ALA A 376 -24.20 -3.02 5.77
CA ALA A 376 -25.65 -2.93 5.66
C ALA A 376 -26.37 -3.90 6.61
N ALA A 377 -25.87 -5.13 6.76
CA ALA A 377 -26.49 -6.15 7.61
C ALA A 377 -26.44 -5.78 9.09
N GLN A 378 -25.32 -5.22 9.57
CA GLN A 378 -25.12 -4.92 10.99
C GLN A 378 -25.72 -3.59 11.43
N LEU A 379 -25.83 -2.62 10.51
CA LEU A 379 -26.39 -1.30 10.78
C LEU A 379 -27.90 -1.21 10.54
N LYS A 380 -28.51 -2.21 9.89
CA LYS A 380 -29.96 -2.22 9.64
C LYS A 380 -30.77 -2.13 10.94
N GLY A 381 -31.61 -1.10 11.04
CA GLY A 381 -32.46 -0.86 12.21
C GLY A 381 -31.74 -0.25 13.42
N ARG A 382 -30.49 0.20 13.26
CA ARG A 382 -29.76 0.99 14.26
C ARG A 382 -30.09 2.49 14.14
N GLU A 383 -29.74 3.24 15.18
CA GLU A 383 -29.90 4.70 15.21
C GLU A 383 -28.74 5.38 14.48
N LEU A 384 -28.94 5.67 13.18
CA LEU A 384 -27.87 6.21 12.34
C LEU A 384 -27.81 7.74 12.28
N GLY A 385 -28.85 8.42 12.77
CA GLY A 385 -28.97 9.87 12.68
C GLY A 385 -29.21 10.37 11.26
N ASP A 386 -28.69 11.56 10.98
CA ASP A 386 -28.84 12.28 9.71
C ASP A 386 -27.90 11.77 8.61
N THR A 387 -26.75 11.19 8.98
CA THR A 387 -25.70 10.75 8.03
C THR A 387 -24.84 9.65 8.65
N LEU A 388 -24.50 8.65 7.84
CA LEU A 388 -23.52 7.61 8.17
C LEU A 388 -22.16 7.98 7.57
N LEU A 389 -21.17 8.17 8.44
CA LEU A 389 -19.78 8.40 8.08
C LEU A 389 -19.05 7.06 7.95
N ILE A 390 -18.35 6.87 6.83
CA ILE A 390 -17.46 5.72 6.60
C ILE A 390 -16.07 6.20 6.15
N PRO A 391 -14.98 5.51 6.53
CA PRO A 391 -13.66 5.84 6.03
C PRO A 391 -13.54 5.49 4.54
N CYS A 392 -12.83 6.33 3.78
CA CYS A 392 -12.64 6.16 2.33
C CYS A 392 -11.97 4.84 1.95
N ASN A 393 -11.15 4.28 2.85
CA ASN A 393 -10.47 3.02 2.61
C ASN A 393 -11.40 1.79 2.57
N MET A 394 -12.67 1.91 2.98
CA MET A 394 -13.70 0.88 2.75
C MET A 394 -14.08 0.75 1.26
N LEU A 395 -13.77 1.78 0.48
CA LEU A 395 -14.13 1.88 -0.93
C LEU A 395 -12.88 1.76 -1.78
N ARG A 396 -13.10 1.37 -3.04
CA ARG A 396 -12.05 1.39 -4.04
C ARG A 396 -11.60 2.83 -4.31
N THR A 397 -10.29 3.04 -4.42
CA THR A 397 -9.71 4.35 -4.73
C THR A 397 -10.34 4.95 -5.99
N GLY A 398 -10.96 6.13 -5.84
CA GLY A 398 -11.60 6.86 -6.94
C GLY A 398 -13.00 6.36 -7.32
N GLU A 399 -13.58 5.38 -6.62
CA GLU A 399 -14.88 4.79 -6.93
C GLU A 399 -15.77 4.64 -5.68
N ASP A 400 -17.09 4.76 -5.84
CA ASP A 400 -18.08 4.61 -4.77
C ASP A 400 -18.52 3.14 -4.57
N VAL A 401 -17.57 2.21 -4.64
CA VAL A 401 -17.86 0.76 -4.62
C VAL A 401 -16.98 0.02 -3.62
N PHE A 402 -17.62 -0.84 -2.83
CA PHE A 402 -16.99 -1.76 -1.88
C PHE A 402 -16.36 -2.96 -2.60
N LEU A 403 -15.61 -3.78 -1.85
CA LEU A 403 -14.92 -4.99 -2.36
C LEU A 403 -15.87 -6.08 -2.89
N ASP A 404 -17.11 -6.09 -2.42
CA ASP A 404 -18.15 -7.08 -2.74
C ASP A 404 -19.18 -6.58 -3.76
N ASP A 405 -18.80 -5.60 -4.59
CA ASP A 405 -19.67 -4.98 -5.62
C ASP A 405 -20.86 -4.16 -5.11
N PHE A 406 -21.05 -4.07 -3.80
CA PHE A 406 -21.99 -3.10 -3.23
C PHE A 406 -21.53 -1.68 -3.54
N THR A 407 -22.47 -0.82 -3.92
CA THR A 407 -22.20 0.62 -4.06
C THR A 407 -22.59 1.37 -2.79
N VAL A 408 -22.05 2.58 -2.62
CA VAL A 408 -22.50 3.50 -1.57
C VAL A 408 -24.03 3.71 -1.64
N LYS A 409 -24.59 3.83 -2.85
CA LYS A 409 -26.04 3.97 -3.07
C LYS A 409 -26.85 2.75 -2.62
N ASP A 410 -26.29 1.55 -2.73
CA ASP A 410 -26.95 0.33 -2.24
C ASP A 410 -27.01 0.33 -0.71
N VAL A 411 -25.95 0.78 -0.04
CA VAL A 411 -25.91 0.95 1.42
C VAL A 411 -26.89 2.04 1.86
N GLU A 412 -26.90 3.22 1.21
CA GLU A 412 -27.86 4.30 1.48
C GLU A 412 -29.30 3.80 1.35
N LYS A 413 -29.59 3.03 0.30
CA LYS A 413 -30.92 2.43 0.09
C LYS A 413 -31.24 1.37 1.15
N ALA A 414 -30.27 0.57 1.59
CA ALA A 414 -30.49 -0.45 2.59
C ALA A 414 -30.74 0.16 3.99
N LEU A 415 -30.05 1.25 4.32
CA LEU A 415 -30.05 1.88 5.64
C LEU A 415 -31.00 3.07 5.75
N GLN A 416 -31.47 3.61 4.62
CA GLN A 416 -32.34 4.79 4.52
C GLN A 416 -31.72 6.06 5.12
N VAL A 417 -30.38 6.18 5.03
CA VAL A 417 -29.59 7.32 5.53
C VAL A 417 -28.48 7.62 4.51
N PRO A 418 -28.18 8.89 4.23
CA PRO A 418 -27.08 9.25 3.32
C PRO A 418 -25.74 8.82 3.90
N VAL A 419 -24.82 8.45 3.02
CA VAL A 419 -23.47 8.02 3.40
C VAL A 419 -22.47 9.07 2.97
N ASP A 420 -21.63 9.53 3.90
CA ASP A 420 -20.53 10.46 3.62
C ASP A 420 -19.19 9.76 3.82
N ILE A 421 -18.28 10.02 2.88
CA ILE A 421 -16.99 9.33 2.77
C ILE A 421 -15.93 10.23 3.40
N VAL A 422 -15.40 9.79 4.54
CA VAL A 422 -14.38 10.50 5.30
C VAL A 422 -13.00 10.13 4.74
N LYS A 423 -12.29 11.13 4.24
CA LYS A 423 -10.90 10.99 3.78
C LYS A 423 -9.96 10.67 4.94
N SER A 424 -8.71 10.32 4.61
CA SER A 424 -7.76 9.73 5.55
C SER A 424 -7.23 10.67 6.64
N SER A 425 -7.39 11.99 6.54
CA SER A 425 -6.77 12.92 7.51
C SER A 425 -7.61 13.14 8.77
N GLY A 426 -6.93 13.48 9.86
CA GLY A 426 -7.60 13.87 11.11
C GLY A 426 -8.47 15.12 10.97
N GLN A 427 -8.11 16.03 10.06
CA GLN A 427 -8.91 17.23 9.76
C GLN A 427 -10.19 16.87 9.01
N ASP A 428 -10.12 15.97 8.02
CA ASP A 428 -11.29 15.52 7.27
C ASP A 428 -12.32 14.84 8.19
N LEU A 429 -11.85 14.08 9.19
CA LEU A 429 -12.74 13.50 10.21
C LEU A 429 -13.49 14.57 11.00
N ILE A 430 -12.81 15.65 11.38
CA ILE A 430 -13.44 16.76 12.09
C ILE A 430 -14.45 17.46 11.18
N ASP A 431 -14.08 17.76 9.94
CA ASP A 431 -14.93 18.50 9.01
C ASP A 431 -16.18 17.69 8.61
N ALA A 432 -16.06 16.37 8.47
CA ALA A 432 -17.20 15.46 8.27
C ALA A 432 -18.19 15.52 9.45
N VAL A 433 -17.68 15.40 10.68
CA VAL A 433 -18.49 15.49 11.90
C VAL A 433 -19.14 16.87 12.04
N LEU A 434 -18.45 17.94 11.63
CA LEU A 434 -18.95 19.31 11.72
C LEU A 434 -19.82 19.74 10.53
N GLY A 435 -19.83 18.98 9.42
CA GLY A 435 -20.63 19.26 8.23
C GLY A 435 -20.02 20.38 7.39
N ARG A 436 -18.70 20.38 7.24
CA ARG A 436 -17.92 21.36 6.48
C ARG A 436 -17.40 20.81 5.14
N ASN A 437 -17.81 19.58 4.79
CA ASN A 437 -17.41 18.85 3.59
C ASN A 437 -18.06 19.38 2.31
#